data_AF-A0A3M1QS53-F1
#
_entry.id   AF-A0A3M1QS53-F1
#
_cell.length_a   1.000
_cell.length_b   1.000
_cell.length_c   1.000
_cell.angle_alpha   90.00
_cell.angle_beta   90.00
_cell.angle_gamma   90.00
#
_symmetry.space_group_name_H-M   'P 1'
#
loop_
_entity.id
_entity.type
_entity.pdbx_description
1 polymer ?
#
loop_
_entity_poly.entity_id
_entity_poly.type
_entity_poly.pdbx_seq_one_letter_code
_entity_poly.pdbx_strand_id
1 'polypeptide(L)'
;MASVSNPLNRFSWWRGFRNLFFFKSRPKWSVPIDWEKPENIEDYERELYYEGFITERYWNEDNLADYPIVKQDLADLEEHLMPIFWEYNQKARYYQNGFYKFQWIFMFGAFITTIFAVLTNFAIGLDADTQLLGFIDKNDAVRAFGIGTAVVSAITSYYTLLSNHGEPRKRWANYRRLAEELRMNYFRFLARLEPFDTPDRVDMLRKRVIEIRRKEHDNG
;
A
#
# COMPACT_ATOMS: atom_id res chain seq x y z
N MET A 1 53.12 -14.95 7.02
CA MET A 1 51.72 -14.97 6.56
C MET A 1 51.06 -13.67 7.02
N ALA A 2 51.00 -12.66 6.15
CA ALA A 2 50.45 -11.35 6.48
C ALA A 2 49.02 -11.25 5.90
N SER A 3 48.05 -10.90 6.74
CA SER A 3 46.68 -10.66 6.29
C SER A 3 46.60 -9.33 5.57
N VAL A 4 46.22 -9.39 4.29
CA VAL A 4 45.92 -8.22 3.46
C VAL A 4 44.57 -7.69 3.90
N SER A 5 44.58 -6.63 4.72
CA SER A 5 43.38 -5.86 5.04
C SER A 5 42.95 -5.09 3.79
N ASN A 6 41.82 -5.50 3.21
CA ASN A 6 41.30 -4.94 1.97
C ASN A 6 40.62 -3.58 2.27
N PRO A 7 41.15 -2.42 1.84
CA PRO A 7 40.68 -1.11 2.29
C PRO A 7 39.52 -0.53 1.47
N LEU A 8 38.83 -1.34 0.66
CA LEU A 8 37.87 -0.86 -0.35
C LEU A 8 36.38 -1.10 -0.01
N ASN A 9 36.02 -1.33 1.25
CA ASN A 9 34.61 -1.48 1.65
C ASN A 9 33.97 -0.20 2.22
N ARG A 10 34.38 0.97 1.72
CA ARG A 10 33.88 2.29 2.20
C ARG A 10 32.60 2.77 1.49
N PHE A 11 32.08 2.01 0.52
CA PHE A 11 30.90 2.36 -0.29
C PHE A 11 29.70 1.40 -0.12
N SER A 12 29.67 0.54 0.92
CA SER A 12 28.54 -0.36 1.18
C SER A 12 27.29 0.36 1.74
N TRP A 13 27.45 1.55 2.33
CA TRP A 13 26.36 2.36 2.87
C TRP A 13 25.30 2.73 1.81
N TRP A 14 25.72 2.99 0.56
CA TRP A 14 24.82 3.35 -0.54
C TRP A 14 23.88 2.22 -0.99
N ARG A 15 24.25 0.93 -0.80
CA ARG A 15 23.32 -0.19 -1.06
C ARG A 15 22.24 -0.29 0.00
N GLY A 16 22.52 0.12 1.23
CA GLY A 16 21.50 0.26 2.28
C GLY A 16 20.47 1.34 1.94
N PHE A 17 20.88 2.44 1.32
CA PHE A 17 19.98 3.55 0.96
C PHE A 17 18.91 3.18 -0.06
N ARG A 18 19.20 2.29 -1.02
CA ARG A 18 18.18 1.78 -1.96
C ARG A 18 17.14 0.89 -1.29
N ASN A 19 17.49 0.26 -0.17
CA ASN A 19 16.58 -0.55 0.65
C ASN A 19 15.89 0.25 1.76
N LEU A 20 16.23 1.53 1.93
CA LEU A 20 15.45 2.39 2.81
C LEU A 20 14.03 2.48 2.25
N PHE A 21 13.04 2.30 3.13
CA PHE A 21 11.60 2.22 2.84
C PHE A 21 11.10 3.32 1.87
N PHE A 22 11.77 4.47 1.79
CA PHE A 22 11.40 5.62 0.96
C PHE A 22 11.34 5.32 -0.54
N PHE A 23 12.22 4.48 -1.09
CA PHE A 23 12.24 4.25 -2.54
C PHE A 23 11.26 3.15 -2.99
N LYS A 24 11.00 2.17 -2.12
CA LYS A 24 10.10 1.05 -2.42
C LYS A 24 8.62 1.39 -2.17
N SER A 25 8.34 2.29 -1.22
CA SER A 25 6.98 2.65 -0.79
C SER A 25 6.57 4.04 -1.25
N ARG A 26 6.75 4.35 -2.54
CA ARG A 26 6.25 5.61 -3.12
C ARG A 26 4.73 5.54 -3.27
N PRO A 27 3.97 6.47 -2.66
CA PRO A 27 2.54 6.49 -2.82
C PRO A 27 2.18 6.76 -4.29
N LYS A 28 1.21 6.04 -4.80
CA LYS A 28 0.57 6.33 -6.09
C LYS A 28 -0.41 7.48 -5.88
N TRP A 29 -0.35 8.53 -6.70
CA TRP A 29 -1.22 9.69 -6.52
C TRP A 29 -2.69 9.38 -6.78
N SER A 30 -2.99 8.49 -7.71
CA SER A 30 -4.34 7.98 -7.96
C SER A 30 -4.35 6.45 -7.87
N VAL A 31 -5.22 5.93 -7.01
CA VAL A 31 -5.59 4.52 -6.97
C VAL A 31 -7.11 4.53 -6.92
N PRO A 32 -7.81 3.88 -7.86
CA PRO A 32 -9.25 3.83 -7.83
C PRO A 32 -9.72 3.07 -6.59
N ILE A 33 -10.86 3.49 -6.03
CA ILE A 33 -11.45 2.81 -4.87
C ILE A 33 -12.08 1.48 -5.28
N ASP A 34 -12.78 1.50 -6.41
CA ASP A 34 -13.44 0.34 -6.98
C ASP A 34 -12.48 -0.41 -7.91
N TRP A 35 -12.65 -1.74 -7.95
CA TRP A 35 -11.88 -2.57 -8.86
C TRP A 35 -12.56 -2.56 -10.23
N GLU A 36 -11.77 -2.26 -11.25
CA GLU A 36 -12.18 -2.38 -12.65
C GLU A 36 -11.54 -3.64 -13.21
N LYS A 37 -12.36 -4.56 -13.74
CA LYS A 37 -11.86 -5.78 -14.36
C LYS A 37 -11.01 -5.40 -15.57
N PRO A 38 -9.76 -5.90 -15.69
CA PRO A 38 -8.95 -5.67 -16.88
C PRO A 38 -9.69 -6.12 -18.15
N GLU A 39 -9.64 -5.30 -19.21
CA GLU A 39 -10.26 -5.63 -20.49
C GLU A 39 -9.59 -6.85 -21.15
N ASN A 40 -8.27 -6.96 -20.98
CA ASN A 40 -7.49 -8.08 -21.50
C ASN A 40 -7.52 -9.25 -20.50
N ILE A 41 -7.98 -10.41 -20.99
CA ILE A 41 -7.99 -11.67 -20.23
C ILE A 41 -6.57 -12.03 -19.74
N GLU A 42 -5.54 -11.78 -20.53
CA GLU A 42 -4.15 -12.10 -20.15
C GLU A 42 -3.69 -11.29 -18.93
N ASP A 43 -4.12 -10.03 -18.82
CA ASP A 43 -3.78 -9.18 -17.70
C ASP A 43 -4.52 -9.63 -16.44
N TYR A 44 -5.79 -10.06 -16.57
CA TYR A 44 -6.57 -10.64 -15.48
C TYR A 44 -5.95 -11.93 -14.95
N GLU A 45 -5.58 -12.86 -15.83
CA GLU A 45 -4.89 -14.11 -15.44
C GLU A 45 -3.55 -13.82 -14.76
N ARG A 46 -2.81 -12.82 -15.25
CA ARG A 46 -1.57 -12.42 -14.61
C ARG A 46 -1.80 -11.87 -13.20
N GLU A 47 -2.85 -11.08 -12.98
CA GLU A 47 -3.23 -10.60 -11.65
C GLU A 47 -3.64 -11.75 -10.71
N LEU A 48 -4.44 -12.70 -11.20
CA LEU A 48 -4.79 -13.91 -10.47
C LEU A 48 -3.54 -14.69 -10.03
N TYR A 49 -2.60 -14.90 -10.96
CA TYR A 49 -1.34 -15.59 -10.69
C TYR A 49 -0.52 -14.86 -9.61
N TYR A 50 -0.42 -13.53 -9.67
CA TYR A 50 0.32 -12.75 -8.67
C TYR A 50 -0.30 -12.78 -7.28
N GLU A 51 -1.62 -12.90 -7.17
CA GLU A 51 -2.31 -13.10 -5.89
C GLU A 51 -2.28 -14.58 -5.43
N GLY A 52 -1.73 -15.46 -6.26
CA GLY A 52 -1.50 -16.87 -5.97
C GLY A 52 -2.65 -17.81 -6.34
N PHE A 53 -3.62 -17.36 -7.14
CA PHE A 53 -4.72 -18.19 -7.62
C PHE A 53 -4.29 -19.09 -8.80
N ILE A 54 -5.03 -20.18 -8.99
CA ILE A 54 -4.82 -21.09 -10.11
C ILE A 54 -5.30 -20.43 -11.41
N THR A 55 -4.47 -20.50 -12.45
CA THR A 55 -4.78 -19.99 -13.79
C THR A 55 -4.34 -21.01 -14.82
N GLU A 56 -5.10 -21.12 -15.92
CA GLU A 56 -4.84 -22.14 -16.96
C GLU A 56 -3.46 -21.94 -17.62
N ARG A 57 -3.05 -20.68 -17.83
CA ARG A 57 -1.82 -20.35 -18.55
C ARG A 57 -0.53 -20.49 -17.75
N TYR A 58 -0.58 -20.27 -16.44
CA TYR A 58 0.61 -20.27 -15.57
C TYR A 58 0.71 -21.53 -14.70
N TRP A 59 -0.17 -22.52 -14.94
CA TRP A 59 -0.09 -23.82 -14.31
C TRP A 59 0.96 -24.68 -15.03
N ASN A 60 2.19 -24.66 -14.52
CA ASN A 60 3.33 -25.31 -15.18
C ASN A 60 3.33 -26.85 -15.06
N GLU A 61 2.50 -27.42 -14.18
CA GLU A 61 2.59 -28.83 -13.79
C GLU A 61 1.74 -29.76 -14.66
N ASP A 62 0.61 -29.29 -15.20
CA ASP A 62 -0.34 -30.11 -15.98
C ASP A 62 -1.25 -29.27 -16.90
N ASN A 63 -2.02 -29.92 -17.77
CA ASN A 63 -3.06 -29.23 -18.55
C ASN A 63 -4.40 -29.24 -17.79
N LEU A 64 -4.91 -28.06 -17.42
CA LEU A 64 -6.16 -27.91 -16.69
C LEU A 64 -7.37 -28.51 -17.44
N ALA A 65 -7.28 -28.63 -18.77
CA ALA A 65 -8.30 -29.27 -19.61
C ALA A 65 -8.53 -30.74 -19.25
N ASP A 66 -7.55 -31.42 -18.66
CA ASP A 66 -7.65 -32.83 -18.28
C ASP A 66 -8.44 -33.03 -16.96
N TYR A 67 -8.75 -31.94 -16.25
CA TYR A 67 -9.44 -31.95 -14.96
C TYR A 67 -10.78 -31.20 -15.03
N PRO A 68 -11.82 -31.77 -15.68
CA PRO A 68 -13.09 -31.08 -15.94
C PRO A 68 -13.79 -30.63 -14.65
N ILE A 69 -13.62 -31.37 -13.55
CA ILE A 69 -14.23 -31.01 -12.27
C ILE A 69 -13.56 -29.78 -11.66
N VAL A 70 -12.22 -29.68 -11.74
CA VAL A 70 -11.49 -28.49 -11.25
C VAL A 70 -11.85 -27.28 -12.09
N LYS A 71 -12.00 -27.45 -13.41
CA LYS A 71 -12.44 -26.37 -14.31
C LYS A 71 -13.83 -25.85 -13.95
N GLN A 72 -14.76 -26.75 -13.61
CA GLN A 72 -16.07 -26.36 -13.10
C GLN A 72 -15.96 -25.62 -11.76
N ASP A 73 -15.16 -26.12 -10.82
CA ASP A 73 -14.96 -25.49 -9.52
C ASP A 73 -14.38 -24.07 -9.64
N LEU A 74 -13.45 -23.87 -10.57
CA LEU A 74 -12.89 -22.56 -10.89
C LEU A 74 -13.92 -21.60 -11.50
N ALA A 75 -14.82 -22.11 -12.34
CA ALA A 75 -15.92 -21.31 -12.88
C ALA A 75 -16.89 -20.85 -11.77
N ASP A 76 -17.26 -21.74 -10.86
CA ASP A 76 -18.11 -21.41 -9.71
C ASP A 76 -17.44 -20.36 -8.79
N LEU A 77 -16.13 -20.48 -8.58
CA LEU A 77 -15.35 -19.52 -7.80
C LEU A 77 -15.23 -18.15 -8.48
N GLU A 78 -14.97 -18.13 -9.79
CA GLU A 78 -14.92 -16.90 -10.61
C GLU A 78 -16.26 -16.16 -10.58
N GLU A 79 -17.39 -16.87 -10.60
CA GLU A 79 -18.71 -16.26 -10.56
C GLU A 79 -19.06 -15.70 -9.16
N HIS A 80 -18.77 -16.46 -8.10
CA HIS A 80 -19.33 -16.16 -6.77
C HIS A 80 -18.36 -15.53 -5.79
N LEU A 81 -17.07 -15.87 -5.85
CA LEU A 81 -16.07 -15.46 -4.86
C LEU A 81 -15.17 -14.35 -5.39
N MET A 82 -14.69 -14.48 -6.63
CA MET A 82 -13.67 -13.58 -7.17
C MET A 82 -14.07 -12.11 -7.24
N PRO A 83 -15.31 -11.71 -7.60
CA PRO A 83 -15.69 -10.31 -7.66
C PRO A 83 -15.55 -9.61 -6.31
N ILE A 84 -15.98 -10.28 -5.24
CA ILE A 84 -15.90 -9.75 -3.86
C ILE A 84 -14.44 -9.73 -3.38
N PHE A 85 -13.65 -10.75 -3.72
CA PHE A 85 -12.22 -10.75 -3.41
C PHE A 85 -11.52 -9.53 -4.00
N TRP A 86 -11.74 -9.24 -5.29
CA TRP A 86 -11.10 -8.13 -5.97
C TRP A 86 -11.53 -6.78 -5.44
N GLU A 87 -12.81 -6.62 -5.12
CA GLU A 87 -13.33 -5.42 -4.45
C GLU A 87 -12.58 -5.16 -3.13
N TYR A 88 -12.43 -6.19 -2.28
CA TYR A 88 -11.73 -6.05 -1.00
C TYR A 88 -10.23 -5.86 -1.13
N ASN A 89 -9.60 -6.55 -2.07
CA ASN A 89 -8.18 -6.35 -2.35
C ASN A 89 -7.91 -4.93 -2.85
N GLN A 90 -8.76 -4.39 -3.73
CA GLN A 90 -8.62 -3.05 -4.25
C GLN A 90 -8.87 -1.98 -3.18
N LYS A 91 -9.92 -2.12 -2.37
CA LYS A 91 -10.15 -1.27 -1.20
C LYS A 91 -8.96 -1.30 -0.25
N ALA A 92 -8.40 -2.48 0.04
CA ALA A 92 -7.19 -2.59 0.86
C ALA A 92 -6.02 -1.81 0.24
N ARG A 93 -5.73 -1.98 -1.05
CA ARG A 93 -4.66 -1.24 -1.76
C ARG A 93 -4.89 0.27 -1.72
N TYR A 94 -6.14 0.72 -1.89
CA TYR A 94 -6.52 2.12 -1.78
C TYR A 94 -6.18 2.71 -0.40
N TYR A 95 -6.63 2.05 0.67
CA TYR A 95 -6.36 2.52 2.04
C TYR A 95 -4.88 2.42 2.43
N GLN A 96 -4.17 1.38 1.98
CA GLN A 96 -2.73 1.25 2.16
C GLN A 96 -1.98 2.42 1.51
N ASN A 97 -2.37 2.77 0.28
CA ASN A 97 -1.80 3.88 -0.45
C ASN A 97 -2.13 5.22 0.23
N GLY A 98 -3.35 5.40 0.73
CA GLY A 98 -3.73 6.55 1.57
C GLY A 98 -2.82 6.71 2.78
N PHE A 99 -2.55 5.62 3.50
CA PHE A 99 -1.61 5.62 4.63
C PHE A 99 -0.21 6.08 4.20
N TYR A 100 0.34 5.56 3.09
CA TYR A 100 1.64 5.99 2.60
C TYR A 100 1.68 7.46 2.18
N LYS A 101 0.58 7.99 1.60
CA LYS A 101 0.48 9.43 1.29
C LYS A 101 0.61 10.29 2.55
N PHE A 102 -0.10 9.94 3.63
CA PHE A 102 -0.02 10.68 4.88
C PHE A 102 1.37 10.62 5.50
N GLN A 103 2.00 9.44 5.51
CA GLN A 103 3.39 9.30 5.97
C GLN A 103 4.35 10.17 5.15
N TRP A 104 4.19 10.21 3.83
CA TRP A 104 4.99 11.07 2.96
C TRP A 104 4.79 12.55 3.29
N ILE A 105 3.55 13.03 3.39
CA ILE A 105 3.26 14.42 3.74
C ILE A 105 3.90 14.78 5.09
N PHE A 106 3.78 13.92 6.09
CA PHE A 106 4.37 14.15 7.41
C PHE A 106 5.91 14.23 7.35
N MET A 107 6.55 13.31 6.64
CA MET A 107 8.01 13.30 6.49
C MET A 107 8.51 14.55 5.76
N PHE A 108 7.87 14.94 4.66
CA PHE A 108 8.23 16.16 3.93
C PHE A 108 7.94 17.41 4.75
N GLY A 109 6.83 17.45 5.48
CA GLY A 109 6.49 18.53 6.40
C GLY A 109 7.58 18.73 7.45
N ALA A 110 7.92 17.67 8.19
CA ALA A 110 8.96 17.71 9.22
C ALA A 110 10.34 18.09 8.65
N PHE A 111 10.69 17.57 7.47
CA PHE A 111 11.94 17.90 6.80
C PHE A 111 12.02 19.39 6.42
N ILE A 112 10.97 19.94 5.80
CA ILE A 112 10.93 21.36 5.41
C ILE A 112 10.92 22.26 6.66
N THR A 113 10.15 21.90 7.69
CA THR A 113 10.18 22.61 8.99
C THR A 113 11.59 22.64 9.59
N THR A 114 12.32 21.52 9.50
CA THR A 114 13.72 21.46 9.99
C THR A 114 14.63 22.37 9.17
N ILE A 115 14.49 22.37 7.84
CA ILE A 115 15.24 23.28 6.96
C ILE A 115 14.98 24.74 7.35
N PHE A 116 13.72 25.14 7.48
CA PHE A 116 13.38 26.52 7.85
C PHE A 116 13.89 26.88 9.24
N ALA A 117 13.84 25.97 10.21
CA ALA A 117 14.39 26.21 11.54
C ALA A 117 15.92 26.42 11.49
N VAL A 118 16.64 25.59 10.72
CA VAL A 118 18.09 25.73 10.52
C VAL A 118 18.43 27.04 9.82
N LEU A 119 17.70 27.39 8.74
CA LEU A 119 17.91 28.64 8.01
C LEU A 119 17.60 29.87 8.89
N THR A 120 16.57 29.77 9.74
CA THR A 120 16.24 30.82 10.71
C THR A 120 17.36 31.01 11.71
N ASN A 121 17.85 29.92 12.32
CA ASN A 121 18.96 29.98 13.27
C ASN A 121 20.25 30.50 12.63
N PHE A 122 20.54 30.07 11.40
CA PHE A 122 21.67 30.56 10.64
C PHE A 122 21.55 32.07 10.38
N ALA A 123 20.39 32.55 9.93
CA ALA A 123 20.16 33.97 9.70
C ALA A 123 20.30 34.80 10.98
N ILE A 124 19.82 34.30 12.12
CA ILE A 124 19.96 34.98 13.44
C ILE A 124 21.43 35.14 13.83
N GLY A 125 22.27 34.14 13.55
CA GLY A 125 23.70 34.14 13.88
C GLY A 125 24.59 35.02 13.01
N LEU A 126 24.07 35.59 11.91
CA LEU A 126 24.82 36.52 11.06
C LEU A 126 24.85 37.94 11.65
N ASP A 127 25.92 38.69 11.38
CA ASP A 127 26.05 40.09 11.79
C ASP A 127 24.95 40.97 11.18
N ALA A 128 24.61 42.07 11.87
CA ALA A 128 23.47 42.92 11.53
C ALA A 128 23.51 43.51 10.11
N ASP A 129 24.69 43.68 9.53
CA ASP A 129 24.90 44.26 8.20
C ASP A 129 25.03 43.20 7.08
N THR A 130 24.91 41.92 7.42
CA THR A 130 25.08 40.82 6.46
C THR A 130 23.77 40.53 5.74
N GLN A 131 23.74 40.73 4.42
CA GLN A 131 22.62 40.32 3.58
C GLN A 131 22.64 38.80 3.36
N LEU A 132 21.50 38.14 3.57
CA LEU A 132 21.35 36.71 3.29
C LEU A 132 21.11 36.52 1.78
N LEU A 133 21.84 35.60 1.15
CA LEU A 133 21.81 35.35 -0.30
C LEU A 133 22.17 36.57 -1.17
N GLY A 134 22.65 37.67 -0.59
CA GLY A 134 23.10 38.87 -1.31
C GLY A 134 21.99 39.83 -1.76
N PHE A 135 20.74 39.60 -1.37
CA PHE A 135 19.61 40.46 -1.76
C PHE A 135 18.45 40.52 -0.75
N ILE A 136 18.50 39.77 0.35
CA ILE A 136 17.42 39.76 1.36
C ILE A 136 17.97 40.27 2.70
N ASP A 137 17.27 41.24 3.31
CA ASP A 137 17.53 41.69 4.68
C ASP A 137 17.32 40.52 5.65
N LYS A 138 18.24 40.36 6.61
CA LYS A 138 18.16 39.36 7.68
C LYS A 138 16.79 39.33 8.36
N ASN A 139 16.22 40.49 8.68
CA ASN A 139 14.95 40.56 9.39
C ASN A 139 13.79 40.00 8.56
N ASP A 140 13.80 40.27 7.26
CA ASP A 140 12.79 39.77 6.33
C ASP A 140 12.97 38.28 6.05
N ALA A 141 14.21 37.79 5.96
CA ALA A 141 14.50 36.36 5.83
C ALA A 141 13.99 35.56 7.03
N VAL A 142 14.26 36.02 8.26
CA VAL A 142 13.78 35.37 9.49
C VAL A 142 12.24 35.34 9.53
N ARG A 143 11.58 36.45 9.18
CA ARG A 143 10.11 36.51 9.09
C ARG A 143 9.57 35.54 8.04
N ALA A 144 10.17 35.49 6.86
CA ALA A 144 9.75 34.61 5.78
C ALA A 144 9.87 33.12 6.18
N PHE A 145 10.99 32.71 6.79
CA PHE A 145 11.17 31.34 7.27
C PHE A 145 10.23 30.99 8.43
N GLY A 146 9.96 31.95 9.33
CA GLY A 146 8.97 31.78 10.41
C GLY A 146 7.57 31.55 9.86
N ILE A 147 7.13 32.37 8.90
CA ILE A 147 5.83 32.21 8.23
C ILE A 147 5.79 30.88 7.46
N GLY A 148 6.83 30.56 6.71
CA GLY A 148 6.94 29.29 5.98
C GLY A 148 6.82 28.07 6.90
N THR A 149 7.48 28.12 8.06
CA THR A 149 7.37 27.08 9.08
C THR A 149 5.94 26.94 9.59
N ALA A 150 5.29 28.05 9.94
CA ALA A 150 3.91 28.04 10.42
C ALA A 150 2.95 27.46 9.38
N VAL A 151 3.09 27.83 8.10
CA VAL A 151 2.28 27.30 6.99
C VAL A 151 2.47 25.79 6.84
N VAL A 152 3.72 25.30 6.81
CA VAL A 152 4.00 23.87 6.69
C VAL A 152 3.45 23.09 7.89
N SER A 153 3.58 23.62 9.10
CA SER A 153 3.01 23.02 10.32
C SER A 153 1.48 22.97 10.28
N ALA A 154 0.83 24.02 9.76
CA ALA A 154 -0.62 24.06 9.59
C ALA A 154 -1.10 23.00 8.59
N ILE A 155 -0.44 22.90 7.42
CA ILE A 155 -0.73 21.88 6.41
C ILE A 155 -0.55 20.47 6.98
N THR A 156 0.58 20.22 7.65
CA THR A 156 0.89 18.91 8.24
C THR A 156 -0.13 18.52 9.31
N SER A 157 -0.54 19.48 10.16
CA SER A 157 -1.58 19.27 11.17
C SER A 157 -2.94 18.96 10.54
N TYR A 158 -3.33 19.70 9.49
CA TYR A 158 -4.57 19.45 8.75
C TYR A 158 -4.63 18.03 8.18
N TYR A 159 -3.56 17.59 7.50
CA TYR A 159 -3.50 16.24 6.96
C TYR A 159 -3.44 15.16 8.04
N THR A 160 -2.85 15.46 9.19
CA THR A 160 -2.86 14.55 10.35
C THR A 160 -4.28 14.36 10.88
N LEU A 161 -5.06 15.43 11.00
CA LEU A 161 -6.48 15.36 11.39
C LEU A 161 -7.28 14.52 10.38
N LEU A 162 -7.08 14.75 9.08
CA LEU A 162 -7.75 13.98 8.03
C LEU A 162 -7.39 12.47 8.11
N SER A 163 -6.12 12.16 8.37
CA SER A 163 -5.67 10.77 8.56
C SER A 163 -6.31 10.13 9.79
N ASN A 164 -6.50 10.88 10.88
CA ASN A 164 -7.11 10.36 12.10
C ASN A 164 -8.60 10.07 11.91
N HIS A 165 -9.34 10.91 11.17
CA HIS A 165 -10.75 10.68 10.90
C HIS A 165 -11.01 9.48 9.97
N GLY A 166 -10.11 9.20 9.02
CA GLY A 166 -10.28 8.11 8.07
C GLY A 166 -9.86 6.72 8.59
N GLU A 167 -9.08 6.67 9.68
CA GLU A 167 -8.38 5.47 10.19
C GLU A 167 -7.85 4.52 9.08
N PRO A 168 -7.07 4.99 8.07
CA PRO A 168 -6.73 4.20 6.89
C PRO A 168 -6.06 2.87 7.23
N ARG A 169 -5.26 2.83 8.30
CA ARG A 169 -4.58 1.63 8.77
C ARG A 169 -5.57 0.56 9.26
N LYS A 170 -6.61 0.95 10.00
CA LYS A 170 -7.62 0.02 10.51
C LYS A 170 -8.48 -0.50 9.37
N ARG A 171 -8.90 0.38 8.46
CA ARG A 171 -9.65 0.00 7.25
C ARG A 171 -8.84 -0.94 6.37
N TRP A 172 -7.57 -0.63 6.10
CA TRP A 172 -6.67 -1.51 5.37
C TRP A 172 -6.57 -2.89 6.02
N ALA A 173 -6.34 -2.96 7.34
CA ALA A 173 -6.23 -4.23 8.06
C ALA A 173 -7.52 -5.06 7.97
N ASN A 174 -8.68 -4.40 8.10
CA ASN A 174 -9.99 -5.06 7.97
C ASN A 174 -10.19 -5.62 6.56
N TYR A 175 -10.00 -4.81 5.51
CA TYR A 175 -10.17 -5.26 4.13
C TYR A 175 -9.17 -6.34 3.73
N ARG A 176 -7.90 -6.23 4.16
CA ARG A 176 -6.92 -7.28 3.89
C ARG A 176 -7.29 -8.57 4.59
N ARG A 177 -7.77 -8.52 5.83
CA ARG A 177 -8.26 -9.70 6.55
C ARG A 177 -9.40 -10.37 5.80
N LEU A 178 -10.39 -9.61 5.33
CA LEU A 178 -11.53 -10.15 4.57
C LEU A 178 -11.08 -10.76 3.22
N ALA A 179 -10.18 -10.10 2.50
CA ALA A 179 -9.62 -10.64 1.26
C ALA A 179 -8.85 -11.95 1.48
N GLU A 180 -8.05 -12.04 2.55
CA GLU A 180 -7.36 -13.28 2.94
C GLU A 180 -8.34 -14.38 3.38
N GLU A 181 -9.43 -14.03 4.07
CA GLU A 181 -10.49 -14.98 4.44
C GLU A 181 -11.16 -15.58 3.18
N LEU A 182 -11.42 -14.76 2.15
CA LEU A 182 -11.91 -15.23 0.86
C LEU A 182 -10.89 -16.09 0.13
N ARG A 183 -9.61 -15.69 0.10
CA ARG A 183 -8.52 -16.48 -0.50
C ARG A 183 -8.36 -17.84 0.17
N MET A 184 -8.51 -17.90 1.50
CA MET A 184 -8.51 -19.17 2.22
C MET A 184 -9.72 -20.04 1.83
N ASN A 185 -10.91 -19.46 1.70
CA ASN A 185 -12.09 -20.18 1.25
C ASN A 185 -11.95 -20.70 -0.19
N TYR A 186 -11.31 -19.95 -1.08
CA TYR A 186 -10.98 -20.39 -2.43
C TYR A 186 -10.20 -21.73 -2.40
N PHE A 187 -9.10 -21.79 -1.65
CA PHE A 187 -8.31 -23.03 -1.59
C PHE A 187 -9.02 -24.16 -0.85
N ARG A 188 -9.79 -23.86 0.21
CA ARG A 188 -10.60 -24.87 0.90
C ARG A 188 -11.66 -25.47 -0.02
N PHE A 189 -12.29 -24.66 -0.86
CA PHE A 189 -13.28 -25.11 -1.83
C PHE A 189 -12.66 -26.05 -2.86
N LEU A 190 -11.52 -25.66 -3.44
CA LEU A 190 -10.78 -26.51 -4.39
C LEU A 190 -10.28 -27.82 -3.75
N ALA A 191 -9.77 -27.76 -2.52
CA ALA A 191 -9.30 -28.93 -1.79
C ALA A 191 -10.43 -29.77 -1.18
N ARG A 192 -11.70 -29.35 -1.33
CA ARG A 192 -12.89 -30.01 -0.75
C ARG A 192 -12.77 -30.25 0.75
N LEU A 193 -12.18 -29.29 1.46
CA LEU A 193 -12.08 -29.30 2.91
C LEU A 193 -13.38 -28.76 3.52
N GLU A 194 -13.68 -29.15 4.76
CA GLU A 194 -14.81 -28.61 5.53
C GLU A 194 -14.81 -27.06 5.46
N PRO A 195 -15.94 -26.42 5.12
CA PRO A 195 -17.32 -26.94 4.99
C PRO A 195 -17.75 -27.36 3.58
N PHE A 196 -16.82 -27.54 2.64
CA PHE A 196 -17.08 -27.78 1.20
C PHE A 196 -16.95 -29.25 0.78
N ASP A 197 -16.87 -30.16 1.73
CA ASP A 197 -16.87 -31.61 1.54
C ASP A 197 -18.27 -32.18 1.18
N THR A 198 -19.30 -31.35 1.28
CA THR A 198 -20.70 -31.71 0.99
C THR A 198 -21.09 -31.52 -0.49
N PRO A 199 -22.15 -32.21 -0.97
CA PRO A 199 -22.66 -32.03 -2.34
C PRO A 199 -23.11 -30.58 -2.64
N ASP A 200 -23.67 -29.89 -1.65
CA ASP A 200 -24.20 -28.51 -1.77
C ASP A 200 -23.11 -27.43 -1.58
N ARG A 201 -21.85 -27.75 -1.90
CA ARG A 201 -20.67 -26.89 -1.68
C ARG A 201 -20.79 -25.49 -2.31
N VAL A 202 -21.45 -25.36 -3.47
CA VAL A 202 -21.63 -24.06 -4.15
C VAL A 202 -22.55 -23.16 -3.34
N ASP A 203 -23.63 -23.70 -2.78
CA ASP A 203 -24.52 -22.96 -1.90
C ASP A 203 -23.84 -22.60 -0.58
N MET A 204 -22.98 -23.48 -0.05
CA MET A 204 -22.12 -23.16 1.10
C MET A 204 -21.14 -22.02 0.78
N LEU A 205 -20.52 -22.03 -0.40
CA LEU A 205 -19.63 -20.97 -0.87
C LEU A 205 -20.36 -19.63 -0.91
N ARG A 206 -21.53 -19.58 -1.54
CA ARG A 206 -22.38 -18.38 -1.61
C ARG A 206 -22.74 -17.86 -0.21
N LYS A 207 -23.17 -18.75 0.70
CA LYS A 207 -23.48 -18.38 2.09
C LYS A 207 -22.27 -17.79 2.81
N ARG A 208 -21.08 -18.38 2.65
CA ARG A 208 -19.83 -17.87 3.24
C ARG A 208 -19.43 -16.52 2.67
N VAL A 209 -19.55 -16.31 1.36
CA VAL A 209 -19.28 -15.02 0.73
C VAL A 209 -20.23 -13.94 1.28
N ILE A 210 -21.53 -14.26 1.41
CA ILE A 210 -22.52 -13.34 2.01
C ILE A 210 -22.19 -13.04 3.48
N GLU A 211 -21.78 -14.04 4.26
CA GLU A 211 -21.38 -13.85 5.65
C GLU A 211 -20.18 -12.90 5.77
N ILE A 212 -19.16 -13.10 4.93
CA ILE A 212 -17.98 -12.23 4.87
C ILE A 212 -18.38 -10.82 4.45
N ARG A 213 -19.29 -10.69 3.48
CA ARG A 213 -19.81 -9.39 3.05
C ARG A 213 -20.57 -8.67 4.15
N ARG A 214 -21.33 -9.40 4.97
CA ARG A 214 -21.98 -8.84 6.15
C ARG A 214 -20.96 -8.34 7.19
N LYS A 215 -19.86 -9.08 7.40
CA LYS A 215 -18.77 -8.64 8.30
C LYS A 215 -18.14 -7.31 7.85
N GLU A 216 -18.14 -6.97 6.56
CA GLU A 216 -17.71 -5.64 6.11
C GLU A 216 -18.61 -4.55 6.69
N HIS A 217 -19.93 -4.72 6.56
CA HIS A 217 -20.92 -3.75 7.04
C HIS A 217 -20.87 -3.56 8.56
N ASP A 218 -20.62 -4.64 9.31
CA ASP A 218 -20.55 -4.57 10.78
C ASP A 218 -19.25 -3.91 11.28
N ASN A 219 -18.19 -3.87 10.44
CA ASN A 219 -16.86 -3.34 10.80
C ASN A 219 -16.53 -1.98 10.16
N GLY A 220 -17.39 -1.47 9.27
CA GLY A 220 -17.23 -0.22 8.52
C GLY A 220 -17.73 1.00 9.28
#